data_AF-A0A5H2XHD5-F1
#
_entry.id   AF-A0A5H2XHD5-F1
#
_cell.length_a   1.000
_cell.length_b   1.000
_cell.length_c   1.000
_cell.angle_alpha   90.00
_cell.angle_beta   90.00
_cell.angle_gamma   90.00
#
_symmetry.space_group_name_H-M   'P 1'
#
loop_
_entity.id
_entity.type
_entity.pdbx_description
1 polymer ?
#
loop_
_entity_poly.entity_id
_entity_poly.type
_entity_poly.pdbx_seq_one_letter_code
_entity_poly.pdbx_strand_id
1 'polypeptide(L)'
;MEEPVLRLPDLSKSFEVHTDASDFAIGGVLMQDGHPLAFESRKLNDTERRYTVQEKEMTAVVHCLRTWRHYLLGSQFVVKTDNVATSYFQSNRSCHPSRLGGKTSWRSSTTN
;
A
#
# COMPACT_ATOMS: atom_id res chain seq x y z
N MET A 1 -8.10 -26.54 16.07
CA MET A 1 -7.08 -25.62 15.55
C MET A 1 -6.66 -26.23 14.23
N GLU A 2 -7.33 -25.86 13.13
CA GLU A 2 -7.00 -26.40 11.80
C GLU A 2 -5.70 -25.73 11.33
N GLU A 3 -4.75 -26.54 10.86
CA GLU A 3 -3.58 -26.02 10.17
C GLU A 3 -4.04 -25.29 8.91
N PRO A 4 -3.50 -24.10 8.61
CA PRO A 4 -3.83 -23.40 7.38
C PRO A 4 -3.33 -24.25 6.20
N VAL A 5 -4.25 -24.99 5.57
CA VAL A 5 -3.93 -25.84 4.43
C VAL A 5 -3.61 -24.93 3.24
N LEU A 6 -2.35 -24.93 2.83
CA LEU A 6 -1.91 -24.18 1.65
C LEU A 6 -2.62 -24.75 0.42
N ARG A 7 -3.44 -23.92 -0.23
CA ARG A 7 -4.15 -24.29 -1.45
C ARG A 7 -3.23 -24.11 -2.66
N LEU A 8 -3.44 -24.91 -3.70
CA LEU A 8 -2.77 -24.70 -5.00
C LEU A 8 -3.21 -23.35 -5.62
N PRO A 9 -2.28 -22.56 -6.15
CA PRO A 9 -2.61 -21.27 -6.74
C PRO A 9 -3.36 -21.45 -8.07
N ASP A 10 -4.49 -20.76 -8.21
CA ASP A 10 -5.23 -20.68 -9.46
C ASP A 10 -4.85 -19.40 -10.21
N LEU A 11 -4.13 -19.54 -11.32
CA LEU A 11 -3.66 -18.40 -12.12
C LEU A 11 -4.79 -17.67 -12.86
N SER A 12 -5.99 -18.25 -12.93
CA SER A 12 -7.15 -17.63 -13.59
C SER A 12 -7.86 -16.59 -12.72
N LYS A 13 -7.56 -16.57 -11.42
CA LYS A 13 -8.22 -15.72 -10.43
C LYS A 13 -7.28 -14.64 -9.92
N SER A 14 -7.89 -13.58 -9.38
CA SER A 14 -7.16 -12.47 -8.79
C SER A 14 -6.44 -12.90 -7.50
N PHE A 15 -5.24 -12.38 -7.31
CA PHE A 15 -4.46 -12.57 -6.09
C PHE A 15 -4.58 -11.36 -5.17
N GLU A 16 -4.54 -11.59 -3.87
CA GLU A 16 -4.46 -10.55 -2.85
C GLU A 16 -3.14 -10.70 -2.10
N VAL A 17 -2.32 -9.65 -2.10
CA VAL A 17 -1.05 -9.61 -1.39
C VAL A 17 -1.22 -8.68 -0.20
N HIS A 18 -1.22 -9.25 0.99
CA HIS A 18 -1.26 -8.50 2.24
C HIS A 18 0.16 -8.36 2.75
N THR A 19 0.60 -7.15 3.04
CA THR A 19 1.95 -6.91 3.56
C THR A 19 1.89 -6.14 4.86
N ASP A 20 2.78 -6.50 5.77
CA ASP A 20 2.94 -5.88 7.09
C ASP A 20 4.43 -5.63 7.35
N ALA A 21 4.73 -4.52 7.99
CA ALA A 21 6.09 -4.15 8.35
C ALA A 21 6.15 -3.75 9.82
N SER A 22 7.03 -4.42 10.55
CA SER A 22 7.37 -4.05 11.92
C SER A 22 8.77 -3.46 11.99
N ASP A 23 9.16 -2.99 13.18
CA ASP A 23 10.50 -2.48 13.38
C ASP A 23 11.61 -3.52 13.23
N PHE A 24 11.28 -4.80 13.34
CA PHE A 24 12.25 -5.91 13.37
C PHE A 24 12.18 -6.83 12.16
N ALA A 25 11.00 -6.93 11.53
CA ALA A 25 10.75 -7.84 10.43
C ALA A 25 9.68 -7.29 9.49
N ILE A 26 9.77 -7.68 8.23
CA ILE A 26 8.77 -7.48 7.20
C ILE A 26 8.14 -8.81 6.85
N GLY A 27 6.90 -8.79 6.40
CA GLY A 27 6.24 -9.99 5.95
C GLY A 27 5.04 -9.70 5.08
N GLY A 28 4.48 -10.79 4.57
CA GLY A 28 3.24 -10.73 3.86
C GLY A 28 2.60 -12.11 3.70
N VAL A 29 1.35 -12.06 3.27
CA VAL A 29 0.53 -13.22 2.97
C VAL A 29 -0.03 -13.07 1.57
N LEU A 30 0.22 -14.06 0.74
CA LEU A 30 -0.46 -14.23 -0.54
C LEU A 30 -1.77 -14.97 -0.28
N MET A 31 -2.89 -14.36 -0.66
CA MET A 31 -4.23 -14.92 -0.49
C MET A 31 -4.99 -14.97 -1.81
N GLN A 32 -5.97 -15.86 -1.87
CA GLN A 32 -6.89 -15.99 -2.99
C GLN A 32 -8.24 -16.50 -2.47
N ASP A 33 -9.33 -15.85 -2.87
CA ASP A 33 -10.69 -16.18 -2.42
C ASP A 33 -10.79 -16.34 -0.89
N GLY A 34 -10.09 -15.49 -0.12
CA GLY A 34 -10.05 -15.56 1.34
C GLY A 34 -9.21 -16.70 1.94
N HIS A 35 -8.45 -17.43 1.13
CA HIS A 35 -7.58 -18.52 1.57
C HIS A 35 -6.10 -18.14 1.42
N PRO A 36 -5.26 -18.40 2.44
CA PRO A 36 -3.83 -18.18 2.32
C PRO A 36 -3.17 -19.24 1.42
N LEU A 37 -2.40 -18.76 0.45
CA LEU A 37 -1.62 -19.59 -0.49
C LEU A 37 -0.17 -19.71 -0.06
N ALA A 38 0.41 -18.62 0.44
CA ALA A 38 1.80 -18.58 0.87
C ALA A 38 2.01 -17.50 1.93
N PHE A 39 2.92 -17.77 2.85
CA PHE A 39 3.39 -16.81 3.86
C PHE A 39 4.86 -16.55 3.60
N GLU A 40 5.25 -15.28 3.61
CA GLU A 40 6.65 -14.88 3.51
C GLU A 40 6.97 -13.91 4.63
N SER A 41 8.12 -14.10 5.29
CA SER A 41 8.60 -13.17 6.29
C SER A 41 10.11 -13.12 6.31
N ARG A 42 10.65 -11.92 6.51
CA ARG A 42 12.09 -11.66 6.53
C ARG A 42 12.43 -10.71 7.67
N LYS A 43 13.45 -11.05 8.45
CA LYS A 43 13.99 -10.14 9.46
C LYS A 43 14.73 -8.99 8.77
N LEU A 44 14.56 -7.79 9.30
CA LEU A 44 15.27 -6.60 8.83
C LEU A 44 16.72 -6.61 9.34
N ASN A 45 17.65 -6.26 8.44
CA ASN A 45 19.05 -6.03 8.79
C ASN A 45 19.22 -4.71 9.57
N ASP A 46 20.34 -4.53 10.28
CA ASP A 46 20.57 -3.33 11.11
C ASP A 46 20.45 -2.01 10.33
N THR A 47 20.81 -2.02 9.04
CA THR A 47 20.60 -0.87 8.15
C THR A 47 19.13 -0.62 7.86
N GLU A 48 18.36 -1.67 7.56
CA GLU A 48 16.95 -1.56 7.19
C GLU A 48 16.06 -1.26 8.41
N ARG A 49 16.50 -1.62 9.62
CA ARG A 49 15.83 -1.25 10.87
C ARG A 49 15.83 0.27 11.11
N ARG A 50 16.81 0.99 10.55
CA ARG A 50 16.92 2.46 10.65
C ARG A 50 16.06 3.20 9.63
N TYR A 51 15.39 2.49 8.72
CA TYR A 51 14.46 3.09 7.78
C TYR A 51 13.24 3.68 8.49
N THR A 52 12.60 4.65 7.85
CA THR A 52 11.30 5.16 8.27
C THR A 52 10.22 4.09 8.10
N VAL A 53 9.09 4.23 8.79
CA VAL A 53 7.96 3.28 8.70
C VAL A 53 7.52 3.06 7.24
N GLN A 54 7.42 4.15 6.47
CA GLN A 54 7.02 4.11 5.06
C GLN A 54 8.02 3.34 4.18
N GLU A 55 9.31 3.51 4.42
CA GLU A 55 10.37 2.78 3.71
C GLU A 55 10.35 1.29 4.06
N LYS A 56 10.08 0.93 5.32
CA LYS A 56 9.93 -0.47 5.75
C LYS A 56 8.73 -1.13 5.08
N GLU A 57 7.59 -0.44 5.02
CA GLU A 57 6.38 -0.92 4.35
C GLU A 57 6.62 -1.11 2.84
N MET A 58 7.26 -0.15 2.16
CA MET A 58 7.63 -0.31 0.75
C MET A 58 8.60 -1.49 0.56
N THR A 59 9.53 -1.68 1.49
CA THR A 59 10.46 -2.82 1.46
C THR A 59 9.70 -4.14 1.61
N ALA A 60 8.68 -4.21 2.47
CA ALA A 60 7.80 -5.36 2.61
C ALA A 60 7.07 -5.69 1.31
N VAL A 61 6.48 -4.68 0.66
CA VAL A 61 5.80 -4.82 -0.65
C VAL A 61 6.77 -5.34 -1.71
N VAL A 62 7.91 -4.68 -1.90
CA VAL A 62 8.90 -5.08 -2.91
C VAL A 62 9.43 -6.49 -2.64
N HIS A 63 9.66 -6.84 -1.38
CA HIS A 63 10.10 -8.18 -1.01
C HIS A 63 9.06 -9.25 -1.38
N CYS A 64 7.80 -9.05 -0.98
CA CYS A 64 6.70 -9.96 -1.29
C CYS A 64 6.48 -10.14 -2.80
N LEU A 65 6.46 -9.03 -3.55
CA LEU A 65 6.30 -9.06 -5.01
C LEU A 65 7.46 -9.77 -5.71
N ARG A 66 8.69 -9.63 -5.20
CA ARG A 66 9.85 -10.34 -5.74
C ARG A 66 9.78 -11.85 -5.43
N THR A 67 9.38 -12.21 -4.22
CA THR A 67 9.24 -13.62 -3.81
C THR A 67 8.16 -14.32 -4.63
N TRP A 68 7.02 -13.67 -4.88
CA TRP A 68 5.90 -14.25 -5.63
C TRP A 68 5.82 -13.82 -7.08
N ARG A 69 6.93 -13.34 -7.65
CA ARG A 69 6.99 -12.89 -9.05
C ARG A 69 6.42 -13.94 -10.00
N HIS A 70 6.72 -15.22 -9.78
CA HIS A 70 6.25 -16.32 -10.62
C HIS A 70 4.73 -16.57 -10.54
N TYR A 71 4.06 -16.15 -9.46
CA TYR A 71 2.59 -16.23 -9.35
C TYR A 71 1.90 -14.99 -9.90
N LEU A 72 2.52 -13.82 -9.72
CA LEU A 72 1.92 -12.53 -10.08
C LEU A 72 2.13 -12.18 -11.57
N LEU A 73 3.12 -12.77 -12.23
CA LEU A 73 3.38 -12.52 -13.64
C LEU A 73 2.26 -13.13 -14.51
N GLY A 74 1.34 -12.30 -14.98
CA GLY A 74 0.25 -12.71 -15.88
C GLY A 74 -1.13 -12.82 -15.24
N SER A 75 -1.26 -12.54 -13.94
CA SER A 75 -2.57 -12.43 -13.27
C SER A 75 -2.78 -11.03 -12.69
N GLN A 76 -4.05 -10.66 -12.48
CA GLN A 76 -4.38 -9.44 -11.74
C GLN A 76 -4.16 -9.67 -10.26
N PHE A 77 -3.58 -8.68 -9.58
CA PHE A 77 -3.38 -8.75 -8.15
C PHE A 77 -3.64 -7.40 -7.48
N VAL A 78 -4.04 -7.45 -6.21
CA VAL A 78 -4.26 -6.29 -5.36
C VAL A 78 -3.29 -6.37 -4.18
N VAL A 79 -2.51 -5.31 -3.98
CA VAL A 79 -1.63 -5.18 -2.81
C VAL A 79 -2.36 -4.38 -1.74
N LYS A 80 -2.51 -4.96 -0.54
CA LYS A 80 -3.04 -4.31 0.65
C LYS A 80 -1.91 -4.15 1.66
N THR A 81 -1.61 -2.91 2.00
CA THR A 81 -0.65 -2.53 3.04
C THR A 81 -1.34 -1.60 4.02
N ASP A 82 -0.93 -1.68 5.28
CA ASP A 82 -1.29 -0.80 6.38
C ASP A 82 -0.66 0.61 6.28
N ASN A 83 0.11 0.89 5.21
CA ASN A 83 0.73 2.19 4.97
C ASN A 83 -0.29 3.34 4.93
N VAL A 84 -0.25 4.16 5.98
CA VAL A 84 -1.06 5.38 6.15
C VAL A 84 -0.85 6.36 4.99
N ALA A 85 0.29 6.33 4.28
CA ALA A 85 0.56 7.18 3.12
C ALA A 85 -0.35 6.87 1.91
N THR A 86 -0.95 5.68 1.82
CA THR A 86 -1.90 5.36 0.74
C THR A 86 -3.24 6.09 0.93
N SER A 87 -3.59 6.46 2.18
CA SER A 87 -4.76 7.31 2.44
C SER A 87 -4.59 8.71 1.85
N TYR A 88 -3.38 9.28 1.92
CA TYR A 88 -3.05 10.59 1.35
C TYR A 88 -3.06 10.59 -0.19
N PHE A 89 -2.69 9.47 -0.82
CA PHE A 89 -2.71 9.35 -2.29
C PHE A 89 -4.13 9.21 -2.84
N GLN A 90 -5.05 8.60 -2.08
CA GLN A 90 -6.47 8.48 -2.45
C GLN A 90 -7.26 9.77 -2.24
N SER A 91 -6.90 10.60 -1.25
CA SER A 91 -7.62 11.85 -0.94
C SER A 91 -7.34 13.02 -1.89
N ASN A 92 -6.39 12.91 -2.82
CA ASN A 92 -6.02 14.02 -3.72
C ASN A 92 -6.81 14.09 -5.04
N ARG A 93 -7.90 13.30 -5.19
CA ARG A 93 -8.72 13.28 -6.42
C ARG A 93 -9.96 14.17 -6.43
N SER A 94 -10.13 15.05 -5.45
CA SER A 94 -11.25 16.00 -5.46
C SER A 94 -10.92 17.33 -4.80
N CYS A 95 -9.93 18.04 -5.32
CA CYS A 95 -9.96 19.51 -5.25
C CYS A 95 -10.64 20.02 -6.51
N HIS A 96 -11.94 20.23 -6.41
CA HIS A 96 -12.77 20.84 -7.44
C HIS A 96 -12.20 22.23 -7.80
N PRO A 97 -11.85 22.54 -9.06
CA PRO A 97 -11.53 23.91 -9.44
C PRO A 97 -12.86 24.66 -9.61
N SER A 98 -13.47 25.10 -8.52
CA SER A 98 -14.64 25.96 -8.59
C SER A 98 -14.34 27.36 -8.07
N ARG A 99 -14.40 28.29 -9.03
CA ARG A 99 -14.73 29.72 -8.92
C ARG A 99 -13.61 30.66 -8.45
N LEU A 100 -12.76 31.05 -9.40
CA LEU A 100 -12.32 32.44 -9.49
C LEU A 100 -13.15 33.14 -10.57
N GLY A 101 -14.34 33.59 -10.17
CA GLY A 101 -15.17 34.52 -10.93
C GLY A 101 -15.66 35.60 -9.97
N GLY A 102 -15.41 36.86 -10.31
CA GLY A 102 -16.09 38.01 -9.70
C GLY A 102 -15.17 39.05 -9.06
N LYS A 103 -14.88 40.12 -9.82
CA LYS A 103 -14.40 41.41 -9.33
C LYS A 103 -15.42 42.02 -8.34
N THR A 104 -14.97 42.70 -7.29
CA THR A 104 -15.47 44.04 -6.89
C THR A 104 -14.68 44.67 -5.73
N SER A 105 -14.05 45.81 -6.04
CA SER A 105 -13.99 47.05 -5.23
C SER A 105 -13.86 46.94 -3.70
N TRP A 106 -12.63 47.13 -3.19
CA TRP A 106 -12.41 47.70 -1.87
C TRP A 106 -12.13 49.19 -2.00
N ARG A 107 -13.12 50.02 -1.63
CA ARG A 107 -12.97 51.47 -1.44
C ARG A 107 -12.55 51.67 0.01
N SER A 108 -11.43 52.34 0.25
CA SER A 108 -11.14 52.98 1.53
C SER A 108 -10.78 54.43 1.28
N SER A 109 -11.67 55.31 1.70
CA SER A 109 -11.44 56.74 1.84
C SER A 109 -10.72 56.93 3.17
N THR A 110 -9.57 57.61 3.20
CA THR A 110 -9.10 58.33 4.39
C THR A 110 -8.23 59.51 3.96
N THR A 111 -8.68 60.67 4.41
CA THR A 111 -8.12 62.03 4.41
C THR A 111 -6.63 62.13 4.73
N ASN A 112 -5.91 62.98 4.00
CA ASN A 112 -5.22 64.16 4.55
C ASN A 112 -4.95 65.18 3.44
#